data_AF-A0A7C4AAV4-F1
#
_entry.id   AF-A0A7C4AAV4-F1
#
_cell.length_a   1.000
_cell.length_b   1.000
_cell.length_c   1.000
_cell.angle_alpha   90.00
_cell.angle_beta   90.00
_cell.angle_gamma   90.00
#
_symmetry.space_group_name_H-M   'P 1'
#
loop_
_entity.id
_entity.type
_entity.pdbx_description
1 polymer ?
#
loop_
_entity_poly.entity_id
_entity_poly.type
_entity_poly.pdbx_seq_one_letter_code
_entity_poly.pdbx_strand_id
1 'polypeptide(L)' 'MSGNTFGRLFRLTTYGESHGPALGGVIDGCPAGLSLSEETIQEALDRRRPGQGGPGATARKEPDRVRLLSGVFEGRTT' A
#
# COMPACT_ATOMS: atom_id res chain seq x y z
N MET A 1 10.44 0.24 20.33
CA MET A 1 10.11 0.13 18.90
C MET A 1 8.62 -0.10 18.79
N SER A 2 7.91 0.82 18.13
CA SER A 2 6.45 0.79 17.99
C SER A 2 6.00 -0.49 17.30
N GLY A 3 4.91 -1.11 17.79
CA GLY A 3 4.31 -2.25 17.12
C GLY A 3 3.98 -1.89 15.68
N ASN A 4 4.51 -2.68 14.73
CA ASN A 4 4.28 -2.50 13.30
C ASN A 4 3.05 -3.27 12.81
N THR A 5 2.28 -3.82 13.73
CA THR A 5 1.13 -4.69 13.46
C THR A 5 -0.13 -4.07 14.05
N PHE A 6 -1.15 -3.90 13.21
CA PHE A 6 -2.45 -3.33 13.57
C PHE A 6 -3.57 -4.30 13.23
N GLY A 7 -4.57 -4.43 14.11
CA GLY A 7 -5.72 -5.32 13.91
C GLY A 7 -5.58 -6.70 14.55
N ARG A 8 -6.64 -7.52 14.46
CA ARG A 8 -6.71 -8.87 15.08
C ARG A 8 -7.16 -9.94 14.09
N LEU A 9 -8.34 -9.79 13.50
CA LEU A 9 -8.85 -10.71 12.46
C LEU A 9 -8.41 -10.25 11.08
N PHE A 10 -8.66 -8.98 10.75
CA PHE A 10 -8.06 -8.30 9.62
C PHE A 10 -6.84 -7.53 10.12
N ARG A 11 -5.64 -7.91 9.67
CA ARG A 11 -4.40 -7.48 10.31
C ARG A 11 -3.40 -6.95 9.29
N LEU A 12 -2.86 -5.77 9.54
CA LEU A 12 -1.81 -5.15 8.74
C LEU A 12 -0.49 -5.20 9.49
N THR A 13 0.55 -5.75 8.87
CA THR A 13 1.93 -5.68 9.37
C THR A 13 2.78 -4.90 8.38
N THR A 14 3.39 -3.79 8.77
CA THR A 14 4.19 -2.94 7.87
C THR A 14 5.70 -3.11 8.08
N TYR A 15 6.48 -2.79 7.05
CA TYR A 15 7.94 -2.75 7.10
C TYR A 15 8.50 -1.73 6.09
N GLY A 16 9.80 -1.44 6.24
CA GLY A 16 10.54 -0.56 5.34
C GLY A 16 10.97 0.75 6.00
N GLU A 17 11.82 1.48 5.28
CA GLU A 17 12.43 2.73 5.72
C GLU A 17 12.23 3.79 4.64
N SER A 18 12.13 5.07 5.03
CA SER A 18 11.90 6.18 4.09
C SER A 18 13.02 6.37 3.07
N HIS A 19 14.24 5.96 3.40
CA HIS A 19 15.40 5.96 2.50
C HIS A 19 15.80 4.54 2.06
N GLY A 20 14.98 3.55 2.41
CA GLY A 20 15.17 2.17 2.01
C GLY A 20 14.75 1.92 0.57
N PRO A 21 15.00 0.72 0.04
CA PRO A 21 14.66 0.38 -1.34
C PRO A 21 13.15 0.30 -1.58
N ALA A 22 12.35 0.05 -0.54
CA ALA A 22 10.90 -0.04 -0.62
C ALA A 22 10.24 0.13 0.76
N LEU A 23 8.96 0.51 0.72
CA LEU A 23 8.00 0.36 1.82
C LEU A 23 7.05 -0.78 1.49
N GLY A 24 6.61 -1.53 2.49
CA GLY A 24 5.70 -2.64 2.26
C GLY A 24 4.89 -3.04 3.48
N GLY A 25 4.03 -4.02 3.27
CA GLY A 25 3.26 -4.62 4.34
C GLY A 25 2.54 -5.89 3.90
N VAL A 26 2.12 -6.67 4.88
CA VAL A 26 1.33 -7.89 4.73
C VAL A 26 -0.04 -7.66 5.36
N ILE A 27 -1.09 -8.03 4.62
CA ILE A 27 -2.47 -8.02 5.11
C ILE A 27 -2.93 -9.46 5.30
N ASP A 28 -3.30 -9.82 6.53
CA ASP A 28 -3.88 -11.11 6.87
C ASP A 28 -5.40 -11.01 7.11
N GLY A 29 -6.10 -12.11 6.87
CA GLY A 29 -7.53 -12.24 7.17
C GLY A 29 -8.46 -11.52 6.19
N CYS A 30 -7.96 -11.19 4.99
CA CYS A 30 -8.78 -10.74 3.89
C CYS A 30 -9.63 -11.91 3.37
N PRO A 31 -10.97 -11.80 3.26
CA PRO A 31 -11.79 -12.84 2.67
C PRO A 31 -11.42 -13.12 1.21
N ALA A 32 -11.53 -14.37 0.78
CA ALA A 32 -11.32 -14.75 -0.62
C ALA A 32 -12.45 -14.26 -1.54
N GLY A 33 -12.14 -14.11 -2.83
CA GLY A 33 -13.12 -13.80 -3.88
C GLY A 33 -13.42 -12.32 -4.12
N LEU A 34 -12.79 -11.40 -3.37
CA LEU A 34 -12.93 -9.97 -3.54
C LEU A 34 -12.11 -9.49 -4.75
N SER A 35 -12.69 -8.63 -5.58
CA SER A 35 -11.97 -8.00 -6.70
C SER A 35 -10.91 -7.05 -6.18
N LEU A 36 -9.65 -7.28 -6.57
CA LEU A 36 -8.52 -6.45 -6.17
C LEU A 36 -7.48 -6.37 -7.29
N SER A 37 -7.00 -5.16 -7.57
CA SER A 37 -5.94 -4.91 -8.55
C SER A 37 -4.99 -3.81 -8.07
N GLU A 38 -3.81 -3.72 -8.68
CA GLU A 38 -2.82 -2.68 -8.36
C GLU A 38 -3.37 -1.29 -8.68
N GLU A 39 -4.16 -1.13 -9.74
CA GLU A 39 -4.77 0.14 -10.14
C GLU A 39 -5.71 0.67 -9.06
N THR A 40 -6.54 -0.21 -8.48
CA THR A 40 -7.47 0.17 -7.41
C THR A 40 -6.72 0.72 -6.20
N ILE A 41 -5.58 0.12 -5.84
CA ILE A 41 -4.74 0.59 -4.74
C ILE A 41 -3.97 1.86 -5.13
N GLN A 42 -3.49 1.93 -6.36
CA GLN A 42 -2.77 3.10 -6.89
C GLN A 42 -3.65 4.35 -6.87
N GLU A 43 -4.92 4.25 -7.27
CA GLU A 43 -5.89 5.36 -7.17
C GLU A 43 -6.05 5.83 -5.72
N ALA A 44 -6.05 4.90 -4.75
CA ALA A 44 -6.09 5.26 -3.33
C ALA A 44 -4.80 5.93 -2.85
N LEU A 45 -3.63 5.51 -3.36
CA LEU A 45 -2.34 6.16 -3.08
C LEU A 45 -2.25 7.56 -3.70
N ASP A 46 -2.66 7.71 -4.96
CA ASP A 46 -2.60 8.97 -5.68
C ASP A 46 -3.51 10.02 -5.03
N ARG A 47 -4.67 9.63 -4.49
CA ARG A 47 -5.55 10.50 -3.68
C ARG A 47 -4.88 11.02 -2.40
N ARG A 48 -3.91 10.29 -1.83
CA ARG A 48 -3.20 10.71 -0.61
C ARG A 48 -2.10 11.72 -0.90
N ARG A 49 -1.67 11.86 -2.15
CA ARG A 49 -0.64 12.84 -2.49
C ARG A 49 -1.20 14.24 -2.26
N PRO A 50 -0.55 15.08 -1.41
CA PRO A 50 -0.94 16.48 -1.28
C PRO A 50 -0.85 17.13 -2.66
N GLY A 51 -1.89 17.85 -3.06
CA GLY A 51 -2.09 18.32 -4.43
C GLY A 51 -0.85 18.93 -5.07
N GLN A 52 -0.66 18.64 -6.36
CA GLN A 52 0.43 19.17 -7.17
C GLN A 52 0.43 20.71 -7.08
N GLY A 53 1.42 21.29 -6.38
CA GLY A 53 1.65 22.74 -6.38
C GLY A 53 1.48 23.49 -5.05
N GLY A 54 1.27 22.81 -3.92
CA GLY A 54 1.38 23.48 -2.61
C GLY A 54 2.84 23.95 -2.33
N PRO A 55 3.07 25.06 -1.62
CA PRO A 55 4.41 25.60 -1.36
C PRO A 55 5.35 24.67 -0.57
N GLY A 56 4.84 23.55 -0.03
CA GLY A 56 5.61 22.48 0.63
C GLY A 56 5.78 21.20 -0.21
N ALA A 57 5.34 21.19 -1.48
CA ALA A 57 5.51 20.03 -2.35
C ALA A 57 6.97 19.92 -2.80
N THR A 58 7.64 18.81 -2.45
CA THR A 58 8.99 18.53 -2.92
C THR A 58 8.97 18.24 -4.42
N ALA A 59 9.98 18.71 -5.16
CA ALA A 59 10.11 18.48 -6.60
C ALA A 59 10.28 17.00 -7.00
N ARG A 60 10.51 16.11 -6.03
CA ARG A 60 10.59 14.66 -6.27
C ARG A 60 9.21 14.12 -6.61
N LYS A 61 9.03 13.74 -7.87
CA LYS A 61 7.96 12.86 -8.33
C LYS A 61 8.44 11.43 -8.14
N GLU A 62 8.45 10.92 -6.92
CA GLU A 62 8.65 9.49 -6.70
C GLU A 62 7.37 8.79 -7.23
N PRO A 63 7.46 7.96 -8.28
CA PRO A 63 6.31 7.21 -8.74
C PRO A 63 6.10 6.09 -7.73
N ASP A 64 5.48 6.37 -6.59
CA ASP A 64 5.05 5.35 -5.65
C ASP A 64 4.11 4.42 -6.43
N ARG A 65 4.66 3.29 -6.86
CA ARG A 65 3.95 2.24 -7.58
C ARG A 65 3.73 1.10 -6.61
N VAL A 66 2.46 0.80 -6.35
CA VAL A 66 2.11 -0.39 -5.59
C VAL A 66 2.38 -1.63 -6.42
N ARG A 67 2.81 -2.70 -5.75
CA ARG A 67 2.87 -4.04 -6.32
C ARG A 67 2.21 -5.06 -5.40
N LEU A 68 1.40 -5.95 -5.96
CA LEU A 68 0.82 -7.08 -5.25
C LEU A 68 1.71 -8.30 -5.44
N LEU A 69 2.36 -8.75 -4.36
CA LEU A 69 3.32 -9.86 -4.40
C LEU A 69 2.68 -11.22 -4.12
N SER A 70 1.51 -11.26 -3.49
CA SER A 70 0.80 -12.49 -3.12
C SER A 70 -0.67 -12.18 -2.76
N GLY A 71 -1.46 -13.23 -2.49
CA GLY A 71 -2.82 -13.11 -1.98
C GLY A 71 -3.87 -12.71 -3.02
N VAL A 72 -3.49 -12.62 -4.30
CA VAL A 72 -4.39 -12.34 -5.43
C VAL A 72 -4.09 -13.29 -6.58
N PHE A 73 -5.14 -13.88 -7.14
CA PHE A 73 -5.09 -14.74 -8.32
C PHE A 73 -6.26 -14.35 -9.25
N GLU A 74 -5.99 -14.16 -10.53
CA GLU A 74 -6.98 -13.74 -11.55
C GLU A 74 -7.82 -12.52 -11.12
N GLY A 75 -7.18 -11.53 -10.48
CA GLY A 75 -7.83 -10.29 -10.02
C GLY A 75 -8.75 -10.48 -8.80
N ARG A 76 -8.66 -11.62 -8.11
CA ARG A 76 -9.43 -11.91 -6.89
C ARG A 76 -8.53 -12.32 -5.73
N THR A 77 -8.93 -11.96 -4.51
CA THR A 77 -8.25 -12.40 -3.29
C THR A 77 -8.35 -13.93 -3.11
N THR A 78 -7.27 -14.55 -2.66
CA THR A 78 -7.17 -16.01 -2.42
C THR A 78 -7.27 -16.37 -0.95
#